data_AF-A0A838E7A5-F1
#
_entry.id   AF-A0A838E7A5-F1
#
_cell.length_a   1.000
_cell.length_b   1.000
_cell.length_c   1.000
_cell.angle_alpha   90.00
_cell.angle_beta   90.00
_cell.angle_gamma   90.00
#
_symmetry.space_group_name_H-M   'P 1'
#
loop_
_entity.id
_entity.type
_entity.pdbx_description
1 polymer ?
#
loop_
_entity_poly.entity_id
_entity_poly.type
_entity_poly.pdbx_seq_one_letter_code
_entity_poly.pdbx_strand_id
1 'polypeptide(L)'
;MDEPARLFFARLAEPAGTPALAEDEVEAVLALARDVAHGAERRFAPLAAYAAGLAIGAATDPAERAERVRGVIRAAGGLLEGPPAD
;
A
#
# COMPACT_ATOMS: atom_id res chain seq x y z
N MET A 1 -11.30 -6.50 5.58
CA MET A 1 -11.27 -5.09 6.07
C MET A 1 -12.42 -4.84 7.05
N ASP A 2 -12.31 -3.96 8.05
CA ASP A 2 -13.49 -3.61 8.87
C ASP A 2 -14.53 -2.82 8.07
N GLU A 3 -15.81 -2.92 8.47
CA GLU A 3 -16.94 -2.30 7.74
C GLU A 3 -16.81 -0.76 7.60
N PRO A 4 -16.34 -0.01 8.61
CA PRO A 4 -16.09 1.43 8.48
C PRO A 4 -15.07 1.78 7.39
N ALA A 5 -13.91 1.10 7.35
CA ALA A 5 -12.89 1.36 6.33
C ALA A 5 -13.40 1.01 4.92
N ARG A 6 -14.26 -0.01 4.80
CA ARG A 6 -14.84 -0.44 3.52
C ARG A 6 -15.78 0.62 2.96
N LEU A 7 -16.66 1.14 3.80
CA LEU A 7 -17.58 2.23 3.45
C LEU A 7 -16.84 3.53 3.13
N PHE A 8 -15.78 3.83 3.88
CA PHE A 8 -14.92 4.99 3.60
C PHE A 8 -14.29 4.90 2.21
N PHE A 9 -13.68 3.76 1.87
CA PHE A 9 -13.07 3.56 0.57
C PHE A 9 -14.10 3.65 -0.56
N ALA A 10 -15.26 3.01 -0.42
CA ALA A 10 -16.31 3.04 -1.45
C ALA A 10 -16.79 4.47 -1.76
N ARG A 11 -16.95 5.33 -0.74
CA ARG A 11 -17.34 6.74 -0.91
C ARG A 11 -16.26 7.59 -1.58
N LEU A 12 -14.99 7.23 -1.41
CA LEU A 12 -13.87 7.92 -2.04
C LEU A 12 -13.66 7.45 -3.48
N ALA A 13 -13.85 6.16 -3.75
CA ALA A 13 -13.60 5.53 -5.04
C ALA A 13 -14.57 6.00 -6.13
N GLU A 14 -15.85 6.20 -5.79
CA GLU A 14 -16.89 6.64 -6.74
C GLU A 14 -16.52 7.98 -7.45
N PRO A 15 -16.28 9.10 -6.76
CA PRO A 15 -15.91 10.35 -7.43
C PRO A 15 -14.52 10.31 -8.07
N ALA A 16 -13.64 9.42 -7.59
CA ALA A 16 -12.29 9.25 -8.13
C ALA A 16 -12.23 8.30 -9.35
N GLY A 17 -13.36 7.69 -9.75
CA GLY A 17 -13.41 6.73 -10.85
C GLY A 17 -12.53 5.50 -10.62
N THR A 18 -12.29 5.13 -9.36
CA THR A 18 -11.37 4.04 -9.01
C THR A 18 -12.10 2.70 -9.14
N PRO A 19 -11.50 1.68 -9.78
CA PRO A 19 -12.09 0.35 -9.82
C PRO A 19 -12.21 -0.24 -8.40
N ALA A 20 -13.14 -1.19 -8.24
CA ALA A 20 -13.25 -1.96 -7.00
C ALA A 20 -11.92 -2.70 -6.73
N LEU A 21 -11.44 -2.61 -5.50
CA LEU A 21 -10.26 -3.36 -5.05
C LEU A 21 -10.68 -4.75 -4.56
N ALA A 22 -9.83 -5.73 -4.82
CA ALA A 22 -9.95 -7.04 -4.18
C ALA A 22 -9.56 -6.94 -2.68
N GLU A 23 -10.07 -7.85 -1.86
CA GLU A 23 -9.87 -7.80 -0.41
C GLU A 23 -8.39 -8.02 -0.01
N ASP A 24 -7.67 -8.85 -0.75
CA ASP A 24 -6.23 -9.07 -0.60
C ASP A 24 -5.39 -7.83 -0.97
N GLU A 25 -5.79 -7.09 -2.00
CA GLU A 25 -5.16 -5.80 -2.38
C GLU A 25 -5.30 -4.77 -1.23
N VAL A 26 -6.48 -4.71 -0.62
CA VAL A 26 -6.76 -3.83 0.53
C VAL A 26 -5.91 -4.21 1.73
N GLU A 27 -5.88 -5.49 2.10
CA GLU A 27 -5.10 -5.97 3.24
C GLU A 27 -3.61 -5.69 3.07
N ALA A 28 -3.06 -5.90 1.87
CA ALA A 28 -1.67 -5.65 1.57
C ALA A 28 -1.29 -4.16 1.70
N VAL A 29 -2.11 -3.24 1.18
CA VAL A 29 -1.86 -1.79 1.27
C VAL A 29 -1.97 -1.29 2.72
N LEU A 30 -2.96 -1.77 3.48
CA LEU A 30 -3.11 -1.41 4.88
C LEU A 30 -1.98 -1.97 5.76
N ALA A 31 -1.51 -3.18 5.47
CA ALA A 31 -0.35 -3.76 6.14
C ALA A 31 0.92 -2.94 5.87
N LEU A 32 1.19 -2.57 4.61
CA LEU A 32 2.29 -1.68 4.24
C LEU A 32 2.22 -0.36 5.00
N ALA A 33 1.06 0.30 4.99
CA ALA A 33 0.88 1.57 5.68
C ALA A 33 1.11 1.45 7.19
N ARG A 34 0.60 0.37 7.82
CA ARG A 34 0.79 0.07 9.24
C ARG A 34 2.26 -0.13 9.57
N ASP A 35 2.96 -0.97 8.82
CA ASP A 35 4.35 -1.33 9.11
C ASP A 35 5.27 -0.11 8.95
N VAL A 36 5.01 0.73 7.95
CA VAL A 36 5.74 1.99 7.77
C VAL A 36 5.35 3.03 8.84
N ALA A 37 4.09 3.08 9.27
CA ALA A 37 3.62 4.01 10.31
C ALA A 37 4.17 3.69 11.71
N HIS A 38 4.56 2.43 11.96
CA HIS A 38 5.28 2.03 13.18
C HIS A 38 6.75 2.47 13.18
N GLY A 39 7.29 2.93 12.04
CA GLY A 39 8.64 3.47 11.94
C GLY A 39 8.80 4.87 12.53
N ALA A 40 10.03 5.39 12.51
CA ALA A 40 10.40 6.65 13.17
C ALA A 40 9.76 7.91 12.57
N GLU A 41 9.29 7.85 11.31
CA GLU A 41 8.77 9.00 10.58
C GLU A 41 7.39 8.70 9.97
N ARG A 42 6.34 9.29 10.56
CA ARG A 42 4.93 9.03 10.23
C ARG A 42 4.57 9.45 8.79
N ARG A 43 5.32 10.40 8.19
CA ARG A 43 5.12 10.82 6.79
C ARG A 43 5.43 9.72 5.78
N PHE A 44 6.17 8.69 6.15
CA PHE A 44 6.54 7.62 5.22
C PHE A 44 5.36 6.73 4.84
N ALA A 45 4.39 6.53 5.74
CA ALA A 45 3.22 5.69 5.48
C ALA A 45 2.38 6.14 4.26
N PRO A 46 1.93 7.41 4.16
CA PRO A 46 1.17 7.87 2.99
C PRO A 46 2.02 7.87 1.71
N LEU A 47 3.33 8.14 1.78
CA LEU A 47 4.22 8.09 0.61
C LEU A 47 4.41 6.66 0.09
N ALA A 48 4.57 5.69 0.99
CA ALA A 48 4.66 4.28 0.64
C ALA A 48 3.36 3.76 0.01
N ALA A 49 2.20 4.12 0.58
CA ALA A 49 0.89 3.78 0.02
C ALA A 49 0.69 4.39 -1.38
N TYR A 50 1.10 5.64 -1.60
CA TYR A 50 1.03 6.29 -2.90
C TYR A 50 1.94 5.63 -3.94
N ALA A 51 3.20 5.32 -3.58
CA ALA A 51 4.12 4.60 -4.45
C ALA A 51 3.62 3.20 -4.84
N ALA A 52 3.03 2.47 -3.89
CA ALA A 52 2.37 1.20 -4.16
C ALA A 52 1.21 1.38 -5.16
N GLY A 53 0.36 2.39 -4.97
CA GLY A 53 -0.74 2.71 -5.88
C GLY A 53 -0.27 2.99 -7.32
N LEU A 54 0.84 3.72 -7.50
CA LEU A 54 1.43 3.97 -8.82
C LEU A 54 1.96 2.68 -9.48
N ALA A 55 2.61 1.81 -8.71
CA ALA A 55 3.15 0.55 -9.23
C ALA A 55 2.04 -0.42 -9.66
N ILE A 56 0.97 -0.50 -8.87
CA ILE A 56 -0.24 -1.29 -9.12
C ILE A 56 -0.99 -0.77 -10.35
N GLY A 57 -1.22 0.54 -10.45
CA GLY A 57 -1.98 1.16 -11.54
C GLY A 57 -1.36 0.99 -12.92
N ALA A 58 -0.06 0.70 -12.98
CA ALA A 58 0.66 0.38 -14.21
C ALA A 58 0.60 -1.11 -14.62
N ALA A 59 -0.14 -1.96 -13.90
CA ALA A 59 -0.34 -3.38 -14.21
C ALA A 59 -1.83 -3.72 -14.38
N THR A 60 -2.18 -4.45 -15.43
CA THR A 60 -3.56 -4.85 -15.73
C THR A 60 -3.93 -6.22 -15.15
N ASP A 61 -2.95 -7.07 -14.86
CA ASP A 61 -3.12 -8.39 -14.25
C ASP A 61 -3.07 -8.33 -12.70
N PRO A 62 -4.05 -8.91 -11.97
CA PRO A 62 -4.03 -8.98 -10.51
C PRO A 62 -2.76 -9.63 -9.92
N ALA A 63 -2.22 -10.69 -10.53
CA ALA A 63 -1.04 -11.35 -10.00
C ALA A 63 0.22 -10.47 -10.15
N GLU A 64 0.34 -9.75 -11.27
CA GLU A 64 1.37 -8.74 -11.48
C GLU A 64 1.28 -7.58 -10.47
N ARG A 65 0.06 -7.08 -10.18
CA ARG A 65 -0.16 -6.04 -9.16
C ARG A 65 0.32 -6.50 -7.78
N ALA A 66 -0.02 -7.72 -7.38
CA ALA A 66 0.40 -8.28 -6.10
C ALA A 66 1.93 -8.40 -5.98
N GLU A 67 2.64 -8.79 -7.04
CA GLU A 67 4.11 -8.88 -7.00
C GLU A 67 4.78 -7.50 -6.94
N ARG A 68 4.22 -6.50 -7.64
CA ARG A 68 4.72 -5.12 -7.56
C ARG A 68 4.54 -4.54 -6.15
N VAL A 69 3.42 -4.83 -5.47
CA VAL A 69 3.21 -4.46 -4.06
C VAL A 69 4.24 -5.12 -3.15
N ARG A 70 4.47 -6.43 -3.30
CA ARG A 70 5.51 -7.14 -2.54
C ARG A 70 6.90 -6.54 -2.77
N GLY A 71 7.22 -6.12 -3.98
CA GLY A 71 8.45 -5.39 -4.30
C GLY A 71 8.59 -4.07 -3.54
N VAL A 72 7.53 -3.27 -3.48
CA VAL A 72 7.50 -2.00 -2.73
C VAL A 72 7.65 -2.24 -1.22
N ILE A 73 6.99 -3.27 -0.67
CA ILE A 73 7.13 -3.65 0.75
C ILE A 73 8.57 -4.03 1.07
N ARG A 74 9.23 -4.87 0.26
CA ARG A 74 10.64 -5.23 0.46
C ARG A 74 11.56 -4.02 0.42
N ALA A 75 11.34 -3.12 -0.53
CA ALA A 75 12.12 -1.89 -0.64
C ALA A 75 11.92 -0.98 0.57
N ALA A 76 10.68 -0.85 1.07
CA ALA A 76 10.38 -0.09 2.27
C ALA A 76 11.05 -0.69 3.52
N GLY A 77 11.02 -2.02 3.68
CA GLY A 77 11.70 -2.72 4.78
C GLY A 77 13.21 -2.42 4.83
N GLY A 78 13.91 -2.54 3.69
CA GLY A 78 15.34 -2.24 3.62
C GLY A 78 15.69 -0.76 3.88
N LEU A 79 14.77 0.17 3.60
CA LEU A 79 14.94 1.59 3.93
C LEU A 79 14.71 1.90 5.42
N LEU A 80 13.88 1.11 6.10
CA LEU A 80 13.54 1.27 7.52
C LEU A 80 14.57 0.59 8.45
N GLU A 81 15.24 -0.45 7.99
CA GLU A 81 16.30 -1.14 8.75
C GLU A 81 17.60 -0.33 8.83
N GLY A 82 17.80 0.66 7.95
CA GLY A 82 19.02 1.46 7.84
C GLY A 82 20.21 0.64 7.29
N PRO A 83 21.31 1.28 6.84
CA PRO A 83 22.53 0.55 6.54
C PRO A 83 23.00 -0.17 7.82
N PRO A 84 23.63 -1.36 7.71
CA PRO A 84 24.19 -2.04 8.87
C PRO A 84 25.12 -1.06 9.60
N ALA A 85 24.96 -0.96 10.93
CA ALA A 85 25.90 -0.22 11.75
C ALA A 85 27.28 -0.87 11.60
N ASP A 86 28.28 -0.08 11.20
CA ASP A 86 29.68 -0.49 11.09
C ASP A 86 30.22 -1.13 12.38
#